data_AF-A0A7X6T1T3-F1
#
_entry.id   AF-A0A7X6T1T3-F1
#
_cell.length_a   1.000
_cell.length_b   1.000
_cell.length_c   1.000
_cell.angle_alpha   90.00
_cell.angle_beta   90.00
_cell.angle_gamma   90.00
#
_symmetry.space_group_name_H-M   'P 1'
#
loop_
_entity.id
_entity.type
_entity.pdbx_description
1 polymer ?
#
loop_
_entity_poly.entity_id
_entity_poly.type
_entity_poly.pdbx_seq_one_letter_code
_entity_poly.pdbx_strand_id
1 'polypeptide(L)'
;PSLEDWKGAILFMETSEDKPSPDFVRWTLRNLAAQGILAVIKGILVGKPQAEVYYQEYKAAILDVVSGEEKLTDLPVFYNVNFGHAKPIAILPYGIKTQLDCDRKSITFLESATL
;
A
#
# COMPACT_ATOMS: atom_id res chain seq x y z
N PRO A 1 -14.15 9.33 0.44
CA PRO A 1 -13.56 9.93 -0.79
C PRO A 1 -14.30 9.43 -2.03
N SER A 2 -14.54 10.31 -2.99
CA SER A 2 -15.00 9.96 -4.33
C SER A 2 -13.89 9.26 -5.11
N LEU A 3 -14.21 8.61 -6.23
CA LEU A 3 -13.18 8.04 -7.11
C LEU A 3 -12.21 9.08 -7.67
N GLU A 4 -12.66 10.33 -7.88
CA GLU A 4 -11.77 11.39 -8.37
C GLU A 4 -10.72 11.76 -7.30
N ASP A 5 -11.06 11.68 -6.01
CA ASP A 5 -10.09 11.92 -4.92
C ASP A 5 -8.97 10.86 -4.88
N TRP A 6 -9.23 9.66 -5.40
CA TRP A 6 -8.25 8.56 -5.48
C TRP A 6 -7.35 8.63 -6.70
N LYS A 7 -7.75 9.42 -7.71
CA LYS A 7 -7.05 9.46 -8.99
C LYS A 7 -5.65 10.03 -8.83
N GLY A 8 -4.66 9.23 -9.20
CA GLY A 8 -3.26 9.61 -9.03
C GLY A 8 -2.71 9.41 -7.61
N ALA A 9 -3.54 8.99 -6.65
CA ALA A 9 -3.10 8.82 -5.27
C ALA A 9 -2.14 7.63 -5.11
N ILE A 10 -1.34 7.67 -4.05
CA ILE A 10 -0.60 6.51 -3.56
C ILE A 10 -1.37 5.95 -2.37
N LEU A 11 -1.89 4.73 -2.52
CA LEU A 11 -2.51 4.01 -1.41
C LEU A 11 -1.41 3.59 -0.43
N PHE A 12 -1.65 3.71 0.87
CA PHE A 12 -0.84 3.02 1.87
C PHE A 12 -1.74 2.18 2.77
N MET A 13 -1.25 1.01 3.14
CA MET A 13 -1.95 0.06 4.00
C MET A 13 -0.98 -0.66 4.92
N GLU A 14 -1.49 -1.12 6.05
CA GLU A 14 -0.72 -1.87 7.05
C GLU A 14 -1.63 -2.86 7.78
N THR A 15 -1.04 -3.73 8.60
CA THR A 15 -1.77 -4.75 9.38
C THR A 15 -1.54 -4.53 10.87
N SER A 16 -2.63 -4.53 11.63
CA SER A 16 -2.62 -4.32 13.08
C SER A 16 -1.93 -5.44 13.87
N GLU A 17 -1.87 -5.28 15.19
CA GLU A 17 -1.35 -6.25 16.15
C GLU A 17 -2.11 -7.58 16.17
N ASP A 18 -3.36 -7.58 15.71
CA ASP A 18 -4.22 -8.76 15.61
C ASP A 18 -3.76 -9.74 14.53
N LYS A 19 -2.82 -9.33 13.66
CA LYS A 19 -2.21 -10.17 12.62
C LYS A 19 -3.29 -10.85 11.75
N PRO A 20 -4.12 -10.06 11.03
CA PRO A 20 -5.24 -10.56 10.25
C PRO A 20 -4.79 -11.66 9.28
N SER A 21 -5.65 -12.61 8.92
CA SER A 21 -5.25 -13.65 7.98
C SER A 21 -4.87 -13.06 6.60
N PRO A 22 -4.02 -13.73 5.81
CA PRO A 22 -3.74 -13.34 4.43
C PRO A 22 -5.01 -13.25 3.56
N ASP A 23 -6.01 -14.09 3.85
CA ASP A 23 -7.32 -14.02 3.19
C ASP A 23 -8.05 -12.70 3.46
N PHE A 24 -7.96 -12.17 4.69
CA PHE A 24 -8.54 -10.89 5.02
C PHE A 24 -7.90 -9.76 4.20
N VAL A 25 -6.56 -9.74 4.09
CA VAL A 25 -5.84 -8.79 3.23
C VAL A 25 -6.29 -8.92 1.77
N ARG A 26 -6.46 -10.16 1.28
CA ARG A 26 -6.97 -10.43 -0.08
C ARG A 26 -8.38 -9.84 -0.27
N TRP A 27 -9.28 -10.07 0.67
CA TRP A 27 -10.66 -9.55 0.59
C TRP A 27 -10.70 -8.02 0.65
N THR A 28 -9.85 -7.40 1.48
CA THR A 28 -9.73 -5.94 1.52
C THR A 28 -9.30 -5.38 0.17
N LEU A 29 -8.29 -5.95 -0.47
CA LEU A 29 -7.84 -5.50 -1.79
C LEU A 29 -8.88 -5.73 -2.88
N ARG A 30 -9.56 -6.90 -2.89
CA ARG A 30 -10.66 -7.16 -3.82
C ARG A 30 -11.82 -6.17 -3.63
N ASN A 31 -12.09 -5.76 -2.40
CA ASN A 31 -13.10 -4.73 -2.13
C ASN A 31 -12.67 -3.36 -2.68
N LEU A 32 -11.40 -2.97 -2.56
CA LEU A 32 -10.88 -1.74 -3.19
C LEU A 32 -10.93 -1.82 -4.72
N ALA A 33 -10.63 -3.00 -5.28
CA ALA A 33 -10.73 -3.26 -6.71
C ALA A 33 -12.17 -3.12 -7.22
N ALA A 34 -13.13 -3.76 -6.54
CA ALA A 34 -14.55 -3.69 -6.87
C ALA A 34 -15.13 -2.27 -6.80
N GLN A 35 -14.54 -1.40 -5.98
CA GLN A 35 -14.88 0.02 -5.93
C GLN A 35 -14.24 0.84 -7.06
N GLY A 36 -13.37 0.25 -7.89
CA GLY A 36 -12.62 0.92 -8.94
C GLY A 36 -11.38 1.68 -8.46
N ILE A 37 -11.04 1.59 -7.16
CA ILE A 37 -9.96 2.38 -6.55
C ILE A 37 -8.59 1.94 -7.09
N LEU A 38 -8.34 0.63 -7.17
CA LEU A 38 -7.04 0.13 -7.65
C LEU A 38 -6.74 0.56 -9.09
N ALA A 39 -7.76 0.80 -9.91
CA ALA A 39 -7.62 1.21 -11.30
C ALA A 39 -7.19 2.67 -11.47
N VAL A 40 -7.32 3.52 -10.44
CA VAL A 40 -7.05 4.98 -10.55
C VAL A 40 -5.85 5.45 -9.74
N ILE A 41 -5.33 4.64 -8.82
CA ILE A 41 -4.13 4.95 -8.03
C ILE A 41 -2.83 4.78 -8.83
N LYS A 42 -1.73 5.33 -8.31
CA LYS A 42 -0.39 5.32 -8.93
C LYS A 42 0.64 4.50 -8.17
N GLY A 43 0.28 3.94 -7.02
CA GLY A 43 1.12 3.00 -6.30
C GLY A 43 0.53 2.57 -4.98
N ILE A 44 1.13 1.55 -4.38
CA ILE A 44 0.76 1.00 -3.08
C ILE A 44 2.01 0.96 -2.18
N LEU A 45 1.91 1.50 -0.98
CA LEU A 45 2.86 1.31 0.10
C LEU A 45 2.28 0.32 1.11
N VAL A 46 3.07 -0.65 1.55
CA VAL A 46 2.65 -1.64 2.52
C VAL A 46 3.61 -1.64 3.71
N GLY A 47 3.06 -1.37 4.88
CA GLY A 47 3.79 -1.35 6.15
C GLY A 47 4.39 -2.72 6.47
N LYS A 48 5.52 -2.75 7.18
CA LYS A 48 6.10 -3.99 7.71
C LYS A 48 5.09 -4.64 8.68
N PRO A 49 4.70 -5.92 8.49
CA PRO A 49 3.87 -6.63 9.45
C PRO A 49 4.53 -6.72 10.83
N GLN A 50 3.74 -6.58 11.90
CA GLN A 50 4.26 -6.69 13.25
C GLN A 50 4.85 -8.10 13.49
N ALA A 51 6.08 -8.13 14.02
CA ALA A 51 6.86 -9.37 14.24
C ALA A 51 7.04 -10.23 12.97
N GLU A 52 6.85 -9.64 11.78
CA GLU A 52 6.99 -10.30 10.48
C GLU A 52 6.07 -11.52 10.28
N VAL A 53 4.99 -11.61 11.05
CA VAL A 53 3.98 -12.65 10.89
C VAL A 53 3.29 -12.47 9.54
N TYR A 54 3.17 -13.58 8.79
CA TYR A 54 2.61 -13.64 7.43
C TYR A 54 3.33 -12.77 6.38
N TYR A 55 4.60 -12.42 6.60
CA TYR A 55 5.34 -11.53 5.70
C TYR A 55 5.31 -11.99 4.22
N GLN A 56 5.51 -13.29 3.95
CA GLN A 56 5.49 -13.81 2.57
C GLN A 56 4.06 -14.01 2.07
N GLU A 57 3.16 -14.41 2.95
CA GLU A 57 1.77 -14.73 2.64
C GLU A 57 0.96 -13.49 2.30
N TYR A 58 1.20 -12.38 3.01
CA TYR A 58 0.64 -11.07 2.65
C TYR A 58 1.19 -10.61 1.31
N LYS A 59 2.50 -10.74 1.08
CA LYS A 59 3.09 -10.39 -0.22
C LYS A 59 2.44 -11.17 -1.36
N ALA A 60 2.23 -12.48 -1.19
CA ALA A 60 1.53 -13.32 -2.15
C ALA A 60 0.07 -12.86 -2.34
N ALA A 61 -0.68 -12.67 -1.26
CA ALA A 61 -2.08 -12.22 -1.33
C ALA A 61 -2.25 -10.86 -2.03
N ILE A 62 -1.32 -9.92 -1.82
CA ILE A 62 -1.33 -8.62 -2.49
C ILE A 62 -1.08 -8.78 -3.99
N LEU A 63 -0.05 -9.55 -4.38
CA LEU A 63 0.29 -9.79 -5.78
C LEU A 63 -0.80 -10.58 -6.51
N ASP A 64 -1.43 -11.55 -5.85
CA ASP A 64 -2.55 -12.33 -6.38
C ASP A 64 -3.68 -11.41 -6.82
N VAL A 65 -4.07 -10.43 -5.99
CA VAL A 65 -5.14 -9.49 -6.35
C VAL A 65 -4.66 -8.48 -7.38
N VAL A 66 -3.58 -7.75 -7.09
CA VAL A 66 -3.14 -6.62 -7.92
C VAL A 66 -2.70 -7.08 -9.31
N SER A 67 -1.82 -8.08 -9.39
CA SER A 67 -1.29 -8.56 -10.66
C SER A 67 -2.06 -9.76 -11.21
N GLY A 68 -2.50 -10.68 -10.34
CA GLY A 68 -3.14 -11.92 -10.76
C GLY A 68 -4.58 -11.72 -11.22
N GLU A 69 -5.39 -11.02 -10.43
CA GLU A 69 -6.82 -10.81 -10.67
C GLU A 69 -7.07 -9.55 -11.49
N GLU A 70 -6.57 -8.40 -11.02
CA GLU A 70 -6.83 -7.07 -11.61
C GLU A 70 -5.89 -6.72 -12.78
N LYS A 71 -4.86 -7.54 -13.03
CA LYS A 71 -3.88 -7.37 -14.12
C LYS A 71 -3.15 -6.02 -14.11
N LEU A 72 -3.01 -5.40 -12.93
CA LEU A 72 -2.29 -4.14 -12.73
C LEU A 72 -0.78 -4.38 -12.59
N THR A 73 -0.16 -4.98 -13.61
CA THR A 73 1.26 -5.41 -13.59
C THR A 73 2.26 -4.26 -13.50
N ASP A 74 1.86 -3.06 -13.93
CA ASP A 74 2.69 -1.86 -13.91
C ASP A 74 2.48 -1.00 -12.65
N LEU A 75 1.54 -1.37 -11.77
CA LEU A 75 1.26 -0.62 -10.54
C LEU A 75 2.38 -0.89 -9.51
N PRO A 76 3.17 0.12 -9.11
CA PRO A 76 4.23 -0.07 -8.13
C PRO A 76 3.68 -0.49 -6.76
N VAL A 77 4.23 -1.56 -6.19
CA VAL A 77 3.95 -2.01 -4.82
C VAL A 77 5.24 -2.04 -4.02
N PHE A 78 5.35 -1.13 -3.05
CA PHE A 78 6.48 -1.06 -2.13
C PHE A 78 6.08 -1.75 -0.84
N TYR A 79 6.74 -2.88 -0.57
CA TYR A 79 6.48 -3.70 0.61
C TYR A 79 7.57 -3.50 1.65
N ASN A 80 7.25 -3.77 2.93
CA ASN A 80 8.18 -3.66 4.06
C ASN A 80 8.63 -2.22 4.37
N VAL A 81 7.70 -1.27 4.26
CA VAL A 81 7.97 0.13 4.61
C VAL A 81 7.81 0.33 6.13
N ASN A 82 8.64 1.16 6.74
CA ASN A 82 8.64 1.45 8.17
C ASN A 82 7.46 2.33 8.62
N PHE A 83 6.22 1.86 8.47
CA PHE A 83 5.01 2.45 9.10
C PHE A 83 4.05 1.32 9.53
N GLY A 84 3.05 1.65 10.34
CA GLY A 84 2.10 0.68 10.91
C GLY A 84 2.54 0.17 12.29
N HIS A 85 2.24 -1.09 12.60
CA HIS A 85 2.47 -1.67 13.96
C HIS A 85 3.89 -2.24 14.20
N ALA A 86 4.80 -2.11 13.23
CA ALA A 86 6.22 -2.49 13.38
C ALA A 86 7.11 -1.27 13.67
N LYS A 87 8.07 -1.42 14.60
CA LYS A 87 9.03 -0.36 14.98
C LYS A 87 10.34 -0.43 14.18
N PRO A 88 11.01 0.70 13.90
CA PRO A 88 10.56 2.08 14.11
C PRO A 88 9.46 2.49 13.11
N ILE A 89 8.63 3.45 13.52
CA ILE A 89 7.44 3.93 12.78
C ILE A 89 7.72 5.33 12.23
N ALA A 90 7.65 5.48 10.90
CA ALA A 90 7.71 6.74 10.19
C ALA A 90 6.34 7.42 10.16
N ILE A 91 6.34 8.73 9.96
CA ILE A 91 5.14 9.54 9.77
C ILE A 91 4.86 9.63 8.27
N LEU A 92 3.61 9.33 7.88
CA LEU A 92 3.11 9.54 6.52
C LEU A 92 2.12 10.72 6.52
N PRO A 93 2.51 11.90 6.01
CA PRO A 93 1.58 13.01 5.88
C PRO A 93 0.54 12.71 4.80
N TYR A 94 -0.74 12.86 5.14
CA TYR A 94 -1.82 12.62 4.19
C TYR A 94 -1.89 13.75 3.15
N GLY A 95 -2.08 13.36 1.89
CA GLY A 95 -2.38 14.29 0.79
C GLY A 95 -1.18 15.00 0.19
N ILE A 96 0.04 14.85 0.74
CA ILE A 96 1.24 15.46 0.14
C ILE A 96 1.73 14.66 -1.07
N LYS A 97 2.31 15.37 -2.02
CA LYS A 97 2.89 14.80 -3.22
C LYS A 97 4.08 13.92 -2.86
N THR A 98 3.99 12.67 -3.27
CA THR A 98 4.99 11.63 -2.97
C THR A 98 5.46 10.97 -4.26
N GLN A 99 6.76 10.71 -4.37
CA GLN A 99 7.36 9.96 -5.47
C GLN A 99 7.73 8.55 -5.01
N LEU A 100 7.36 7.56 -5.82
CA LEU A 100 7.86 6.19 -5.75
C LEU A 100 8.84 5.99 -6.91
N ASP A 101 10.11 5.75 -6.59
CA ASP A 101 11.15 5.46 -7.57
C ASP A 101 11.49 3.96 -7.50
N CYS A 102 10.99 3.19 -8.48
CA CYS A 102 11.17 1.74 -8.53
C CYS A 102 12.62 1.33 -8.80
N ASP A 103 13.39 2.14 -9.53
CA ASP A 103 14.78 1.84 -9.88
C ASP A 103 15.68 2.04 -8.66
N ARG A 104 15.49 3.14 -7.94
CA ARG A 104 16.23 3.47 -6.71
C ARG A 104 15.64 2.84 -5.45
N LYS A 105 14.44 2.27 -5.56
CA LYS A 105 13.65 1.70 -4.43
C LYS A 105 13.46 2.72 -3.30
N SER A 106 13.12 3.95 -3.66
CA SER A 106 12.98 5.06 -2.70
C SER A 106 11.59 5.69 -2.70
N ILE A 107 11.18 6.15 -1.53
CA ILE A 107 9.97 6.94 -1.30
C ILE A 107 10.42 8.35 -0.92
N THR A 108 9.96 9.37 -1.66
CA THR A 108 10.33 10.77 -1.40
C THR A 108 9.09 11.63 -1.27
N PHE A 109 8.99 12.39 -0.19
CA PHE A 109 8.01 13.46 -0.03
C PHE A 109 8.51 14.71 -0.77
N LEU A 110 7.72 15.20 -1.72
CA LEU A 110 8.09 16.34 -2.58
C LEU A 110 7.63 17.68 -2.03
N GLU A 111 6.96 17.68 -0.87
CA GLU A 111 6.35 18.84 -0.23
C GLU A 111 6.58 18.79 1.29
N SER A 112 6.55 19.96 1.93
CA SER A 112 6.58 20.04 3.40
C SER A 112 5.24 19.61 3.98
N ALA A 113 5.26 18.83 5.05
CA ALA A 113 4.07 18.43 5.78
C ALA A 113 3.49 19.55 6.66
N THR A 114 4.30 20.57 6.96
CA THR A 114 3.93 21.73 7.78
C THR A 114 4.38 23.02 7.11
N LEU A 115 3.81 24.14 7.57
CA LEU A 115 4.31 25.48 7.28
C LEU A 115 5.70 25.70 7.88
#